data_AF-A0A7Z9QMA3-F1
#
_entry.id   AF-A0A7Z9QMA3-F1
#
_cell.length_a   1.000
_cell.length_b   1.000
_cell.length_c   1.000
_cell.angle_alpha   90.00
_cell.angle_beta   90.00
_cell.angle_gamma   90.00
#
_symmetry.space_group_name_H-M   'P 1'
#
loop_
_entity.id
_entity.type
_entity.pdbx_description
1 polymer ?
#
loop_
_entity_poly.entity_id
_entity_poly.type
_entity_poly.pdbx_seq_one_letter_code
_entity_poly.pdbx_strand_id
1 'polypeptide(L)'
;MTDKQTDLQSLTRIRDWIRWAASRFSEAQLEFGHGTDNALDEAAALVLFALNLEHDLPPPYLAATVTAVERGRILELINTRVNSRKPLSYLTQEAWFGGHSFYVDERVLVPRSPIAELIA
;
A
#
# COMPACT_ATOMS: atom_id res chain seq x y z
N MET A 1 26.46 0.75 -3.83
CA MET A 1 25.20 0.13 -3.37
C MET A 1 24.89 0.42 -1.88
N THR A 2 25.88 0.90 -1.11
CA THR A 2 25.78 1.11 0.35
C THR A 2 24.89 2.29 0.75
N ASP A 3 24.88 3.41 0.02
CA ASP A 3 24.14 4.63 0.40
C ASP A 3 22.61 4.42 0.47
N LYS A 4 22.02 3.82 -0.57
CA LYS A 4 20.56 3.56 -0.59
C LYS A 4 20.11 2.68 0.57
N GLN A 5 20.95 1.73 1.00
CA GLN A 5 20.59 0.81 2.07
C GLN A 5 20.73 1.47 3.44
N THR A 6 21.71 2.36 3.60
CA THR A 6 21.87 3.22 4.79
C THR A 6 20.70 4.20 4.92
N ASP A 7 20.26 4.81 3.82
CA ASP A 7 19.13 5.75 3.84
C ASP A 7 17.82 5.09 4.28
N LEU A 8 17.58 3.85 3.84
CA LEU A 8 16.37 3.11 4.23
C LEU A 8 16.39 2.66 5.71
N GLN A 9 17.56 2.57 6.35
CA GLN A 9 17.64 2.29 7.78
C GLN A 9 17.09 3.42 8.64
N SER A 10 17.07 4.66 8.12
CA SER A 10 16.48 5.82 8.80
C SER A 10 14.94 5.77 8.87
N LEU A 11 14.30 4.95 8.02
CA LEU A 11 12.86 4.72 8.04
C LEU A 11 12.51 3.73 9.14
N THR A 12 12.10 4.25 10.30
CA THR A 12 11.91 3.44 11.50
C THR A 12 10.45 3.23 11.86
N ARG A 13 9.56 4.15 11.48
CA ARG A 13 8.14 4.11 11.86
C ARG A 13 7.24 3.80 10.68
N ILE A 14 6.03 3.29 10.97
CA ILE A 14 4.99 3.03 9.96
C ILE A 14 4.77 4.26 9.07
N ARG A 15 4.57 5.44 9.66
CA ARG A 15 4.40 6.70 8.89
C ARG A 15 5.56 7.03 7.95
N ASP A 16 6.79 6.67 8.35
CA ASP A 16 7.99 6.99 7.57
C ASP A 16 7.99 6.17 6.27
N TRP A 17 7.56 4.91 6.35
CA TRP A 17 7.38 4.00 5.24
C TRP A 17 6.20 4.39 4.34
N ILE A 18 5.04 4.74 4.91
CA ILE A 18 3.88 5.19 4.14
C ILE A 18 4.25 6.42 3.30
N ARG A 19 4.82 7.45 3.94
CA ARG A 19 5.23 8.67 3.23
C ARG A 19 6.32 8.37 2.19
N TRP A 20 7.24 7.44 2.46
CA TRP A 20 8.27 7.05 1.49
C TRP A 20 7.68 6.35 0.27
N ALA A 21 6.83 5.35 0.50
CA ALA A 21 6.17 4.58 -0.55
C ALA A 21 5.33 5.50 -1.45
N ALA A 22 4.58 6.44 -0.85
CA ALA A 22 3.79 7.42 -1.59
C ALA A 22 4.68 8.26 -2.53
N SER A 23 5.85 8.74 -2.07
CA SER A 23 6.81 9.44 -2.93
C SER A 23 7.28 8.56 -4.09
N ARG A 24 7.60 7.29 -3.82
CA ARG A 24 8.04 6.33 -4.84
C ARG A 24 6.95 6.02 -5.87
N PHE A 25 5.70 5.92 -5.44
CA PHE A 25 4.55 5.66 -6.32
C PHE A 25 4.26 6.87 -7.21
N SER A 26 4.33 8.08 -6.65
CA SER A 26 4.19 9.33 -7.40
C SER A 26 5.32 9.51 -8.42
N GLU A 27 6.58 9.28 -8.03
CA GLU A 27 7.73 9.32 -8.94
C GLU A 27 7.62 8.29 -10.07
N ALA A 28 7.08 7.11 -9.78
CA ALA A 28 6.83 6.08 -10.77
C ALA A 28 5.58 6.35 -11.63
N GLN A 29 4.82 7.42 -11.36
CA GLN A 29 3.56 7.77 -12.03
C GLN A 29 2.59 6.57 -12.09
N LEU A 30 2.39 5.91 -10.95
CA LEU A 30 1.43 4.82 -10.85
C LEU A 30 -0.01 5.34 -10.95
N GLU A 31 -0.88 4.53 -11.51
CA GLU A 31 -2.31 4.82 -11.58
C GLU A 31 -3.03 4.23 -10.34
N PHE A 32 -3.98 4.99 -9.82
CA PHE A 32 -4.81 4.68 -8.65
C PHE A 32 -6.30 4.64 -9.08
N GLY A 33 -7.22 4.25 -8.19
CA GLY A 33 -8.65 4.10 -8.50
C GLY A 33 -9.17 2.65 -8.50
N HIS A 34 -8.45 1.75 -7.83
CA HIS A 34 -8.80 0.34 -7.64
C HIS A 34 -9.06 0.02 -6.15
N GLY A 35 -9.76 0.93 -5.45
CA GLY A 35 -9.99 0.89 -4.00
C GLY A 35 -9.18 1.90 -3.18
N THR A 36 -8.29 2.67 -3.81
CA THR A 36 -7.54 3.78 -3.20
C THR A 36 -7.46 4.96 -4.16
N ASP A 37 -7.58 6.18 -3.66
CA ASP A 37 -7.78 7.38 -4.49
C ASP A 37 -6.48 8.10 -4.85
N ASN A 38 -5.41 7.90 -4.08
CA ASN A 38 -4.12 8.53 -4.31
C ASN A 38 -2.94 7.67 -3.84
N ALA A 39 -1.72 8.15 -4.12
CA ALA A 39 -0.48 7.46 -3.76
C ALA A 39 -0.30 7.23 -2.26
N LEU A 40 -0.81 8.12 -1.41
CA LEU A 40 -0.71 8.01 0.04
C LEU A 40 -1.64 6.92 0.58
N ASP A 41 -2.86 6.85 0.07
CA ASP A 41 -3.83 5.82 0.46
C ASP A 41 -3.36 4.43 0.02
N GLU A 42 -2.86 4.28 -1.21
CA GLU A 42 -2.31 3.00 -1.67
C GLU A 42 -1.03 2.63 -0.90
N ALA A 43 -0.19 3.60 -0.56
CA ALA A 43 0.98 3.37 0.30
C ALA A 43 0.58 2.92 1.71
N ALA A 44 -0.44 3.54 2.31
CA ALA A 44 -0.95 3.14 3.61
C ALA A 44 -1.49 1.71 3.58
N ALA A 45 -2.35 1.40 2.60
CA ALA A 45 -2.88 0.06 2.37
C ALA A 45 -1.77 -0.98 2.24
N LEU A 46 -0.75 -0.71 1.41
CA LEU A 46 0.37 -1.63 1.18
C LEU A 46 1.17 -1.87 2.46
N VAL A 47 1.50 -0.81 3.21
CA VAL A 47 2.29 -0.92 4.43
C VAL A 47 1.51 -1.66 5.52
N LEU A 48 0.22 -1.38 5.68
CA LEU A 48 -0.62 -2.08 6.66
C LEU A 48 -0.77 -3.56 6.30
N PHE A 49 -0.99 -3.88 5.03
CA PHE A 49 -0.99 -5.26 4.53
C PHE A 49 0.33 -5.97 4.84
N ALA A 50 1.48 -5.33 4.58
CA ALA A 50 2.79 -5.89 4.86
C ALA A 50 3.02 -6.21 6.35
N LEU A 51 2.34 -5.46 7.22
CA LEU A 51 2.38 -5.60 8.68
C LEU A 51 1.24 -6.47 9.23
N ASN A 52 0.36 -7.00 8.37
CA ASN A 52 -0.82 -7.76 8.75
C ASN A 52 -1.74 -6.98 9.71
N LEU A 53 -1.90 -5.68 9.43
CA LEU A 53 -2.75 -4.74 10.17
C LEU A 53 -3.98 -4.35 9.34
N GLU A 54 -5.08 -4.05 10.03
CA GLU A 54 -6.32 -3.58 9.41
C GLU A 54 -6.20 -2.13 8.93
N HIS A 55 -7.03 -1.75 7.95
CA HIS A 55 -7.04 -0.40 7.38
C HIS A 55 -7.51 0.68 8.36
N ASP A 56 -8.34 0.32 9.34
CA ASP A 56 -8.82 1.23 10.40
C ASP A 56 -7.84 1.29 11.58
N LEU A 57 -6.54 1.36 11.29
CA LEU A 57 -5.51 1.45 12.31
C LEU A 57 -5.62 2.81 13.03
N PRO A 58 -5.76 2.86 14.37
CA PRO A 58 -5.86 4.13 15.06
C PRO A 58 -4.61 5.00 14.86
N PRO A 59 -4.74 6.32 14.61
CA PRO A 59 -3.62 7.20 14.25
C PRO A 59 -2.37 7.13 15.15
N PRO A 60 -2.47 6.92 16.49
CA PRO A 60 -1.28 6.80 17.34
C PRO A 60 -0.32 5.67 16.95
N TYR A 61 -0.84 4.59 16.36
CA TYR A 61 0.00 3.44 15.97
C TYR A 61 0.90 3.76 14.76
N LEU A 62 0.62 4.82 14.00
CA LEU A 62 1.50 5.25 12.90
C LEU A 62 2.90 5.68 13.38
N ALA A 63 3.05 5.97 14.69
CA ALA A 63 4.33 6.27 15.33
C ALA A 63 5.10 5.01 15.79
N ALA A 64 4.51 3.81 15.69
CA ALA A 64 5.14 2.56 16.08
C ALA A 64 6.34 2.24 15.20
N THR A 65 7.39 1.70 15.80
CA THR A 65 8.58 1.26 15.09
C THR A 65 8.42 -0.13 14.50
N VAL A 66 8.89 -0.30 13.26
CA VAL A 66 8.89 -1.58 12.56
C VAL A 66 10.22 -2.31 12.72
N THR A 67 10.15 -3.63 12.88
CA THR A 67 11.30 -4.52 12.96
C THR A 67 12.08 -4.56 11.64
N ALA A 68 13.31 -5.08 11.66
CA ALA A 68 14.10 -5.24 10.43
C ALA A 68 13.44 -6.17 9.41
N VAL A 69 12.77 -7.23 9.88
CA VAL A 69 12.07 -8.21 9.02
C VAL A 69 10.87 -7.55 8.33
N GLU A 70 10.07 -6.79 9.07
CA GLU A 70 8.93 -6.05 8.53
C GLU A 70 9.37 -5.01 7.49
N ARG A 71 10.47 -4.28 7.76
CA ARG A 71 11.07 -3.35 6.79
C ARG A 71 11.44 -4.03 5.48
N GLY A 72 11.99 -5.25 5.54
CA GLY A 72 12.29 -6.07 4.37
C GLY A 72 11.04 -6.37 3.54
N ARG A 73 9.96 -6.83 4.19
CA ARG A 73 8.67 -7.14 3.54
C ARG A 73 8.03 -5.92 2.90
N ILE A 74 8.01 -4.80 3.62
CA ILE A 74 7.48 -3.52 3.10
C ILE A 74 8.25 -3.11 1.84
N LEU A 75 9.58 -3.14 1.90
CA LEU A 75 10.42 -2.75 0.77
C LEU A 75 10.21 -3.67 -0.46
N GLU A 76 10.09 -4.98 -0.24
CA GLU A 76 9.82 -5.95 -1.30
C GLU A 76 8.48 -5.68 -2.00
N LEU A 77 7.42 -5.41 -1.24
CA LEU A 77 6.10 -5.09 -1.79
C LEU A 77 6.10 -3.75 -2.53
N ILE A 78 6.76 -2.72 -2.01
CA ILE A 78 6.90 -1.42 -2.69
C ILE A 78 7.62 -1.60 -4.03
N ASN A 79 8.75 -2.32 -4.04
CA ASN A 79 9.50 -2.58 -5.26
C ASN A 79 8.66 -3.39 -6.26
N THR A 80 7.94 -4.40 -5.78
CA THR A 80 7.02 -5.20 -6.61
C THR A 80 5.93 -4.33 -7.23
N ARG A 81 5.30 -3.44 -6.45
CA ARG A 81 4.26 -2.51 -6.91
C ARG A 81 4.79 -1.56 -7.99
N VAL A 82 5.96 -0.96 -7.77
CA VAL A 82 6.60 -0.04 -8.73
C VAL A 82 6.99 -0.76 -10.02
N ASN A 83 7.60 -1.94 -9.92
CA ASN A 83 8.13 -2.66 -11.08
C ASN A 83 7.04 -3.33 -11.91
N SER A 84 6.07 -3.99 -11.26
CA SER A 84 4.98 -4.67 -11.95
C SER A 84 3.93 -3.71 -12.49
N ARG A 85 3.80 -2.53 -11.86
CA ARG A 85 2.73 -1.53 -12.10
C ARG A 85 1.32 -2.09 -11.93
N LYS A 86 1.17 -3.33 -11.44
CA LYS A 86 -0.13 -3.94 -11.15
C LYS A 86 -0.79 -3.22 -9.97
N PRO A 87 -2.12 -3.04 -9.98
CA PRO A 87 -2.87 -2.54 -8.83
C PRO A 87 -2.52 -3.31 -7.55
N LEU A 88 -2.50 -2.61 -6.40
CA LEU A 88 -2.22 -3.23 -5.11
C LEU A 88 -3.12 -4.44 -4.83
N SER A 89 -4.39 -4.38 -5.22
CA SER A 89 -5.36 -5.46 -5.01
C SER A 89 -4.98 -6.79 -5.67
N TYR A 90 -4.23 -6.77 -6.77
CA TYR A 90 -3.69 -8.00 -7.36
C TYR A 90 -2.45 -8.51 -6.65
N LEU A 91 -1.73 -7.65 -5.93
CA LEU A 91 -0.56 -8.02 -5.13
C LEU A 91 -0.99 -8.61 -3.78
N THR A 92 -2.01 -8.02 -3.17
CA THR A 92 -2.58 -8.45 -1.89
C THR A 92 -3.62 -9.56 -2.03
N GLN A 93 -4.12 -9.77 -3.25
CA GLN A 93 -5.29 -10.59 -3.55
C GLN A 93 -6.56 -10.13 -2.80
N GLU A 94 -6.62 -8.85 -2.45
CA GLU A 94 -7.70 -8.24 -1.68
C GLU A 94 -8.15 -6.93 -2.30
N ALA A 95 -9.46 -6.73 -2.44
CA ALA A 95 -10.05 -5.43 -2.75
C ALA A 95 -11.06 -5.02 -1.68
N TRP A 96 -11.12 -3.72 -1.40
CA TRP A 96 -12.02 -3.16 -0.40
C TRP A 96 -13.21 -2.49 -1.08
N PHE A 97 -14.42 -2.83 -0.65
CA PHE A 97 -15.66 -2.21 -1.12
C PHE A 97 -16.68 -2.17 0.03
N GLY A 98 -17.25 -1.00 0.31
CA GLY A 98 -18.29 -0.85 1.34
C GLY A 98 -17.88 -1.30 2.75
N GLY A 99 -16.61 -1.15 3.12
CA GLY A 99 -16.09 -1.56 4.44
C GLY A 99 -15.76 -3.06 4.59
N HIS A 100 -15.88 -3.83 3.51
CA HIS A 100 -15.54 -5.26 3.50
C HIS A 100 -14.38 -5.54 2.53
N SER A 101 -13.52 -6.49 2.89
CA SER A 101 -12.50 -7.03 2.00
C SER A 101 -13.05 -8.23 1.20
N PHE A 102 -12.68 -8.29 -0.07
CA PHE A 102 -13.05 -9.35 -1.00
C PHE A 102 -11.79 -9.91 -1.63
N TYR A 103 -11.75 -11.23 -1.82
CA TYR A 103 -10.68 -11.87 -2.57
C TYR A 103 -10.71 -11.44 -4.04
N VAL A 104 -9.56 -11.04 -4.58
CA VAL A 104 -9.41 -10.60 -5.97
C VAL A 104 -8.20 -11.27 -6.60
N ASP A 105 -8.33 -11.67 -7.85
CA ASP A 105 -7.22 -12.10 -8.70
C ASP A 105 -7.30 -11.44 -10.09
N GLU A 106 -6.32 -11.69 -10.96
CA GLU A 106 -6.20 -11.07 -12.27
C GLU A 106 -7.39 -11.36 -13.22
N ARG A 107 -8.28 -12.29 -12.88
CA ARG A 107 -9.49 -12.62 -13.64
C ARG A 107 -10.67 -11.72 -13.28
N VAL A 108 -10.58 -10.97 -12.17
CA VAL A 108 -11.61 -10.04 -11.71
C VAL A 108 -11.22 -8.63 -12.12
N LEU A 109 -12.07 -7.99 -12.93
CA LEU A 109 -11.98 -6.54 -13.12
C LEU A 109 -12.30 -5.87 -11.79
N VAL A 110 -11.29 -5.34 -11.11
CA VAL A 110 -11.51 -4.47 -9.95
C VAL A 110 -12.31 -3.26 -10.46
N PRO A 111 -13.53 -3.04 -9.96
CA PRO A 111 -14.41 -2.04 -10.54
C PRO A 111 -13.78 -0.66 -10.37
N ARG A 112 -13.31 -0.09 -11.47
CA ARG A 112 -13.11 1.35 -11.62
C ARG A 112 -14.51 1.94 -11.72
N SER A 113 -15.19 2.30 -10.62
CA SER A 113 -16.59 2.71 -10.79
C SER A 113 -17.09 3.90 -9.96
N PRO A 114 -17.73 4.88 -10.64
CA PRO A 114 -18.73 5.78 -10.06
C PRO A 114 -20.00 5.05 -9.54
N ILE A 115 -20.18 3.74 -9.79
CA ILE A 115 -21.36 2.98 -9.37
C ILE A 115 -21.43 2.81 -7.83
N ALA A 116 -20.33 2.96 -7.10
CA ALA A 116 -20.34 2.94 -5.63
C ALA A 116 -21.26 4.02 -5.03
N GLU A 117 -21.46 5.15 -5.72
CA GLU A 117 -22.39 6.21 -5.30
C GLU A 117 -23.87 5.90 -5.61
N LEU A 118 -24.16 4.92 -6.47
CA LEU A 118 -25.52 4.65 -6.95
C LEU A 118 -26.27 3.57 -6.14
N ILE A 119 -25.62 2.95 -5.16
CA ILE A 119 -26.21 1.88 -4.33
C ILE A 119 -26.22 2.27 -2.82
N ALA A 120 -26.12 3.57 -2.51
CA ALA A 120 -26.30 4.11 -1.16
C ALA A 120 -27.75 4.59 -0.93
#